data_AF-A0AAW4WVK4-F1
#
_entry.id   AF-A0AAW4WVK4-F1
#
_cell.length_a   1.000
_cell.length_b   1.000
_cell.length_c   1.000
_cell.angle_alpha   90.00
_cell.angle_beta   90.00
_cell.angle_gamma   90.00
#
_symmetry.space_group_name_H-M   'P 1'
#
loop_
_entity.id
_entity.type
_entity.pdbx_description
1 polymer ?
#
loop_
_entity_poly.entity_id
_entity_poly.type
_entity_poly.pdbx_seq_one_letter_code
_entity_poly.pdbx_strand_id
1 'polypeptide(L)' 'KKTARERLDLLFDTGTFEEIGRFQGGNIAGGNAGAAVITGFGQVYGRKVAVYAQDFTVKGGTLGTAEGEKICRL' A
#
# COMPACT_ATOMS: atom_id res chain seq x y z
N LYS A 1 -11.06 1.28 -13.53
CA LYS A 1 -10.54 0.35 -12.50
C LYS A 1 -10.34 1.17 -11.22
N LYS A 2 -10.72 0.67 -10.03
CA LYS A 2 -10.51 1.41 -8.78
C LYS A 2 -9.02 1.51 -8.44
N THR A 3 -8.58 2.64 -7.88
CA THR A 3 -7.20 2.84 -7.37
C THR A 3 -6.89 1.86 -6.25
N ALA A 4 -5.62 1.72 -5.85
CA ALA A 4 -5.28 0.88 -4.71
C ALA A 4 -6.02 1.31 -3.44
N ARG A 5 -6.05 2.61 -3.14
CA ARG A 5 -6.72 3.17 -1.95
C ARG A 5 -8.23 2.96 -1.98
N GLU A 6 -8.89 3.23 -3.11
CA GLU A 6 -10.34 2.99 -3.24
C GLU A 6 -10.72 1.53 -3.02
N ARG A 7 -9.83 0.57 -3.32
CA ARG A 7 -10.07 -0.85 -3.01
C ARG A 7 -9.91 -1.14 -1.52
N LEU A 8 -8.96 -0.50 -0.85
CA LEU A 8 -8.74 -0.64 0.59
C LEU A 8 -9.89 -0.01 1.40
N ASP A 9 -10.38 1.15 0.97
CA ASP A 9 -11.52 1.84 1.60
C ASP A 9 -12.82 1.01 1.52
N LEU A 10 -12.95 0.15 0.51
CA LEU A 10 -14.08 -0.79 0.39
C LEU A 10 -13.89 -2.09 1.17
N LEU A 11 -12.66 -2.46 1.49
CA LEU A 11 -12.32 -3.73 2.15
C LEU A 11 -12.41 -3.61 3.67
N PHE A 12 -11.86 -2.52 4.23
CA PHE A 12 -11.75 -2.35 5.66
C PHE A 12 -12.96 -1.66 6.26
N ASP A 13 -13.25 -2.02 7.51
CA ASP A 13 -14.17 -1.29 8.36
C ASP A 13 -13.69 0.18 8.45
N THR A 14 -14.63 1.12 8.36
CA THR A 14 -14.32 2.55 8.23
C THR A 14 -13.38 3.05 9.33
N GLY A 15 -12.29 3.70 8.94
CA GLY A 15 -11.32 4.30 9.87
C GLY A 15 -10.37 3.29 10.54
N THR A 16 -10.40 2.01 10.18
CA THR A 16 -9.54 0.99 10.80
C THR A 16 -8.24 0.75 10.05
N PHE A 17 -8.12 1.19 8.80
CA PHE A 17 -6.93 0.97 8.00
C PHE A 17 -5.78 1.89 8.43
N GLU A 18 -4.64 1.28 8.77
CA GLU A 18 -3.38 1.94 9.04
C GLU A 18 -2.32 1.49 8.03
N GLU A 19 -1.85 2.45 7.23
CA GLU A 19 -0.79 2.22 6.24
C GLU A 19 0.58 2.20 6.91
N ILE A 20 1.40 1.20 6.56
CA ILE A 20 2.80 1.12 6.99
C ILE A 20 3.74 1.37 5.80
N GLY A 21 4.92 1.92 6.07
CA GLY A 21 5.95 2.10 5.03
C GLY A 21 5.51 3.02 3.87
N ARG A 22 4.62 3.99 4.12
CA ARG A 22 4.08 4.92 3.10
C ARG A 22 5.16 5.58 2.23
N PHE A 23 6.28 5.95 2.83
CA PHE A 23 7.38 6.66 2.16
C PHE A 23 8.54 5.75 1.71
N GLN A 24 8.39 4.42 1.79
CA GLN A 24 9.46 3.48 1.42
C GLN A 24 9.89 3.68 -0.03
N GLY A 25 11.19 3.78 -0.26
CA GLY A 25 11.78 3.94 -1.59
C GLY A 25 11.49 5.27 -2.28
N GLY A 26 10.84 6.23 -1.59
CA GLY A 26 10.48 7.54 -2.12
C GLY A 26 11.63 8.55 -2.03
N ASN A 27 11.72 9.42 -3.03
CA ASN A 27 12.58 10.60 -3.02
C ASN A 27 11.87 11.72 -3.80
N ILE A 28 11.11 12.56 -3.09
CA ILE A 28 10.32 13.64 -3.69
C ILE A 28 11.22 14.65 -4.40
N ALA A 29 12.36 15.00 -3.80
CA ALA A 29 13.32 15.90 -4.42
C ALA A 29 13.93 15.32 -5.72
N GLY A 30 14.01 14.00 -5.81
CA GLY A 30 14.46 13.28 -7.01
C GLY A 30 13.34 12.80 -7.94
N GLY A 31 12.09 13.24 -7.73
CA GLY A 31 10.95 12.86 -8.59
C GLY A 31 10.50 11.40 -8.47
N ASN A 32 10.90 10.68 -7.42
CA ASN A 32 10.52 9.29 -7.19
C ASN A 32 9.39 9.19 -6.16
N ALA A 33 8.20 8.78 -6.61
CA ALA A 33 7.00 8.61 -5.78
C ALA A 33 7.12 7.49 -4.73
N GLY A 34 8.10 6.60 -4.86
CA GLY A 34 8.35 5.50 -3.93
C GLY A 34 7.85 4.15 -4.42
N ALA A 35 7.54 3.28 -3.45
CA ALA A 35 7.07 1.93 -3.69
C ALA A 35 5.68 1.90 -4.35
N ALA A 36 5.52 1.09 -5.40
CA ALA A 36 4.27 0.91 -6.15
C ALA A 36 3.23 0.01 -5.43
N VAL A 37 3.34 -0.13 -4.11
CA VAL A 37 2.44 -0.94 -3.29
C VAL A 37 2.06 -0.17 -2.02
N ILE A 38 0.81 -0.32 -1.61
CA ILE A 38 0.30 0.12 -0.32
C ILE A 38 0.25 -1.10 0.58
N THR A 39 0.82 -1.01 1.78
CA THR A 39 0.81 -2.09 2.78
C THR A 39 0.25 -1.57 4.09
N GLY A 40 -0.37 -2.43 4.89
CA GLY A 40 -0.90 -2.02 6.18
C GLY A 40 -1.75 -3.08 6.86
N PHE A 41 -2.39 -2.65 7.94
CA PHE A 41 -3.32 -3.46 8.71
C PHE A 41 -4.66 -2.74 8.84
N GLY A 42 -5.74 -3.49 9.04
CA GLY A 42 -7.04 -2.94 9.39
C GLY A 42 -7.98 -4.02 9.87
N GLN A 43 -9.26 -3.70 10.02
CA GLN A 43 -10.29 -4.66 10.42
C GLN A 43 -11.23 -4.97 9.26
N VAL A 44 -11.57 -6.24 9.09
CA VAL A 44 -12.60 -6.69 8.14
C VAL A 44 -13.62 -7.49 8.93
N TYR A 45 -14.82 -6.93 9.11
CA TYR A 45 -15.84 -7.48 10.01
C TYR A 45 -15.29 -7.68 11.43
N GLY A 46 -14.58 -6.68 11.97
CA GLY A 46 -13.99 -6.69 13.32
C GLY A 46 -12.77 -7.59 13.50
N ARG A 47 -12.26 -8.24 12.43
CA ARG A 47 -11.09 -9.11 12.50
C ARG A 47 -9.86 -8.41 11.90
N LYS A 48 -8.74 -8.43 12.62
CA LYS A 48 -7.48 -7.83 12.17
C LYS A 48 -6.95 -8.58 10.94
N VAL A 49 -6.62 -7.84 9.89
CA VAL A 49 -6.12 -8.34 8.61
C VAL A 49 -4.91 -7.51 8.17
N ALA A 50 -3.88 -8.18 7.66
CA ALA A 50 -2.76 -7.55 6.94
C ALA A 50 -3.06 -7.51 5.44
N VAL A 51 -2.62 -6.46 4.74
CA VAL A 51 -2.84 -6.32 3.29
C VAL A 51 -1.62 -5.76 2.59
N TYR A 52 -1.44 -6.16 1.34
CA TYR A 52 -0.75 -5.35 0.35
C TYR A 52 -1.63 -5.17 -0.89
N ALA A 53 -1.54 -4.00 -1.52
CA ALA A 53 -2.27 -3.67 -2.74
C ALA A 53 -1.34 -2.96 -3.73
N GLN A 54 -1.21 -3.52 -4.93
CA GLN A 54 -0.50 -2.87 -6.04
C GLN A 54 -1.22 -1.61 -6.52
N ASP A 55 -0.44 -0.55 -6.73
CA ASP A 55 -0.88 0.71 -7.30
C ASP A 55 -0.35 0.88 -8.72
N PHE A 56 -1.22 0.68 -9.71
CA PHE A 56 -0.87 0.78 -11.12
C PHE A 56 -0.48 2.21 -11.54
N THR A 57 -0.88 3.23 -10.77
CA THR A 57 -0.54 4.63 -11.07
C THR A 57 0.92 4.96 -10.76
N VAL A 58 1.59 4.12 -9.96
CA VAL A 58 3.01 4.27 -9.60
C VAL A 58 3.81 3.23 -10.37
N LYS A 59 4.60 3.67 -11.37
CA LYS A 59 5.49 2.79 -12.16
C LYS A 59 4.78 1.55 -12.74
N GLY A 60 3.49 1.65 -13.10
CA GLY A 60 2.71 0.53 -13.62
C GLY A 60 2.41 -0.58 -12.60
N GLY A 61 2.65 -0.37 -11.30
CA GLY A 61 2.47 -1.39 -10.27
C GLY A 61 3.55 -2.48 -10.27
N THR A 62 4.69 -2.25 -10.92
CA THR A 62 5.78 -3.23 -11.00
C THR A 62 6.42 -3.49 -9.64
N LEU A 63 6.78 -4.75 -9.37
CA LEU A 63 7.57 -5.11 -8.20
C LEU A 63 9.06 -4.82 -8.45
N GLY A 64 9.67 -4.05 -7.55
CA GLY A 64 11.11 -3.93 -7.38
C GLY A 64 11.52 -4.20 -5.93
N THR A 65 12.76 -3.84 -5.60
CA THR A 65 13.33 -4.06 -4.26
C THR A 65 12.53 -3.33 -3.16
N ALA A 66 12.17 -2.07 -3.39
CA ALA A 66 11.43 -1.27 -2.40
C ALA A 66 10.04 -1.85 -2.11
N GLU A 67 9.33 -2.34 -3.14
CA GLU A 67 8.04 -3.01 -3.00
C GLU A 67 8.20 -4.33 -2.25
N GLY A 68 9.20 -5.15 -2.62
CA GLY A 68 9.48 -6.42 -1.97
C GLY A 68 9.81 -6.26 -0.49
N GLU A 69 10.72 -5.35 -0.15
CA GLU A 69 11.05 -5.02 1.25
C GLU A 69 9.83 -4.52 2.03
N LYS A 70 9.00 -3.67 1.42
CA LYS A 70 7.78 -3.14 2.05
C LYS A 70 6.76 -4.25 2.33
N ILE A 71 6.62 -5.22 1.43
CA ILE A 71 5.72 -6.37 1.60
C ILE A 71 6.26 -7.35 2.64
N CYS A 72 7.55 -7.70 2.58
CA CYS A 72 8.16 -8.66 3.52
C CYS A 72 8.21 -8.17 4.97
N ARG A 73 7.98 -6.88 5.22
CA ARG A 73 7.95 -6.28 6.56
C ARG A 73 6.57 -6.34 7.23
N LEU A 74 5.52 -6.71 6.49
CA LEU A 74 4.19 -7.00 7.04
C LEU A 74 4.21 -8.26 7.91
#